data_AF-A0A966TQH9-F1
#
_entry.id   AF-A0A966TQH9-F1
#
_cell.length_a   1.000
_cell.length_b   1.000
_cell.length_c   1.000
_cell.angle_alpha   90.00
_cell.angle_beta   90.00
_cell.angle_gamma   90.00
#
_symmetry.space_group_name_H-M   'P 1'
#
loop_
_entity.id
_entity.type
_entity.pdbx_description
1 polymer ?
#
loop_
_entity_poly.entity_id
_entity_poly.type
_entity_poly.pdbx_seq_one_letter_code
_entity_poly.pdbx_strand_id
1 'polypeptide(L)'
;DYNGQLQIGQGTVIVGVNNGIGTNITTANRGVDLGLNVGDTSTANNVSLLASNGVTVGQSIYVSPNTSGGTRTIGLSGNGTNTFNNEMYLDGNLTVSVGTATTDQTTISGAIINTGGLIKTGSGNLILSGANTYSGGTTISAGTLQIGAGSASGSISGAITNNGTLVFNRSDAVTLANVISGTGAVTKASGSGNLTLSGANTFSGKVTVSSGTLTASGVSDSAGSGLGTGNQIELGSGANLQVTVGAGTTNTTARSLIFNGSGTLGASTGTLVWNGNTTFNASTASTFAFNSLAAGTNVFGGIIGNTTNNSAVSLNFQSSQIWSLTGANTFTGGITIGGGKVMATTIADTGTASSVGAGGTIRFGYFDNAPTTFEYVGNGNTNNRQIKLGASAGSNNNTATFLQNGTGA
;
A
#
# COMPACT_ATOMS: atom_id res chain seq x y z
N ASP A 1 15.96 32.78 -29.67
CA ASP A 1 14.96 32.35 -28.68
C ASP A 1 14.97 30.84 -28.52
N TYR A 2 15.84 30.34 -27.63
CA TYR A 2 15.80 28.96 -27.15
C TYR A 2 15.54 29.03 -25.64
N ASN A 3 14.44 28.45 -25.18
CA ASN A 3 13.84 28.73 -23.86
C ASN A 3 14.56 28.03 -22.69
N GLY A 4 15.85 28.30 -22.50
CA GLY A 4 16.63 27.84 -21.34
C GLY A 4 16.76 26.32 -21.20
N GLN A 5 16.56 25.56 -22.29
CA GLN A 5 16.66 24.10 -22.29
C GLN A 5 18.02 23.62 -22.79
N LEU A 6 18.75 22.91 -21.94
CA LEU A 6 19.84 22.04 -22.36
C LEU A 6 19.28 20.62 -22.55
N GLN A 7 19.15 20.19 -23.80
CA GLN A 7 18.70 18.84 -24.14
C GLN A 7 19.92 17.95 -24.48
N ILE A 8 20.07 16.83 -23.77
CA ILE A 8 21.17 15.88 -24.00
C ILE A 8 20.59 14.69 -24.77
N GLY A 9 21.03 14.53 -26.04
CA GLY A 9 20.41 13.59 -27.00
C GLY A 9 20.74 12.12 -26.74
N GLN A 10 22.03 11.79 -26.56
CA GLN A 10 22.56 10.51 -26.04
C GLN A 10 23.98 10.74 -25.50
N GLY A 11 24.48 9.86 -24.64
CA GLY A 11 25.88 9.85 -24.17
C GLY A 11 26.14 10.61 -22.86
N THR A 12 27.40 10.60 -22.42
CA THR A 12 27.85 11.21 -21.16
C THR A 12 28.31 12.65 -21.39
N VAL A 13 27.66 13.63 -20.76
CA VAL A 13 28.19 15.00 -20.68
C VAL A 13 29.25 15.06 -19.59
N ILE A 14 30.50 14.82 -19.99
CA ILE A 14 31.68 15.16 -19.19
C ILE A 14 31.96 16.64 -19.43
N VAL A 15 31.68 17.50 -18.44
CA VAL A 15 32.14 18.90 -18.44
C VAL A 15 33.64 18.88 -18.13
N GLY A 16 34.44 18.63 -19.16
CA GLY A 16 35.87 18.35 -19.03
C GLY A 16 36.67 19.54 -18.47
N VAL A 17 37.62 19.25 -17.60
CA VAL A 17 38.65 20.20 -17.19
C VAL A 17 39.54 20.55 -18.38
N ASN A 18 39.30 21.70 -19.00
CA ASN A 18 40.30 22.63 -19.54
C ASN A 18 39.60 23.88 -20.10
N ASN A 19 39.95 25.06 -19.56
CA ASN A 19 39.57 26.40 -20.06
C ASN A 19 38.09 26.83 -19.93
N GLY A 20 37.58 26.76 -18.70
CA GLY A 20 36.83 27.85 -18.04
C GLY A 20 35.68 28.57 -18.76
N ILE A 21 34.44 28.23 -18.38
CA ILE A 21 33.30 29.15 -18.46
C ILE A 21 33.25 29.99 -17.17
N GLY A 22 33.53 31.29 -17.27
CA GLY A 22 33.17 32.34 -16.30
C GLY A 22 33.49 32.10 -14.81
N THR A 23 34.62 32.60 -14.32
CA THR A 23 34.93 32.62 -12.89
C THR A 23 34.09 33.67 -12.14
N ASN A 24 32.95 33.25 -11.58
CA ASN A 24 32.25 34.01 -10.52
C ASN A 24 32.66 33.44 -9.15
N ILE A 25 33.18 34.28 -8.25
CA ILE A 25 34.11 33.86 -7.19
C ILE A 25 33.66 34.25 -5.76
N THR A 26 32.36 34.48 -5.56
CA THR A 26 31.80 34.87 -4.25
C THR A 26 30.59 34.04 -3.86
N THR A 27 30.60 33.27 -2.77
CA THR A 27 31.70 32.88 -1.87
C THR A 27 31.49 31.46 -1.32
N ALA A 28 32.57 30.81 -0.88
CA ALA A 28 32.58 29.56 -0.10
C ALA A 28 32.00 28.29 -0.79
N ASN A 29 32.74 27.82 -1.80
CA ASN A 29 32.81 26.41 -2.26
C ASN A 29 31.54 25.75 -2.82
N ARG A 30 31.40 25.88 -4.14
CA ARG A 30 30.73 24.88 -4.99
C ARG A 30 31.66 24.45 -6.12
N GLY A 31 31.61 23.17 -6.49
CA GLY A 31 32.34 22.64 -7.64
C GLY A 31 31.40 22.44 -8.83
N VAL A 32 31.86 22.82 -10.03
CA VAL A 32 31.25 22.58 -11.37
C VAL A 32 29.73 22.41 -11.34
N ASP A 33 29.06 23.54 -11.13
CA ASP A 33 27.62 23.61 -10.87
C ASP A 33 26.82 23.40 -12.17
N LEU A 34 26.24 22.20 -12.35
CA LEU A 34 25.19 21.94 -13.35
C LEU A 34 23.78 22.19 -12.77
N GLY A 35 23.67 22.87 -11.64
CA GLY A 35 22.40 23.25 -11.03
C GLY A 35 21.57 24.17 -11.92
N LEU A 36 20.26 24.19 -11.67
CA LEU A 36 19.29 25.01 -12.40
C LEU A 36 19.32 26.47 -11.92
N ASN A 37 20.52 27.02 -11.70
CA ASN A 37 20.77 28.35 -11.17
C ASN A 37 20.66 29.43 -12.26
N VAL A 38 19.46 29.54 -12.85
CA VAL A 38 19.00 30.84 -13.37
C VAL A 38 18.38 31.55 -12.17
N GLY A 39 19.12 32.55 -11.68
CA GLY A 39 18.79 33.29 -10.47
C GLY A 39 17.39 33.90 -10.49
N ASP A 40 16.86 34.16 -9.30
CA ASP A 40 15.50 34.63 -9.09
C ASP A 40 15.30 36.04 -9.69
N THR A 41 14.82 36.06 -10.93
CA THR A 41 14.52 37.26 -11.71
C THR A 41 13.08 37.66 -11.46
N SER A 42 12.77 38.96 -11.49
CA SER A 42 11.40 39.46 -11.27
C SER A 42 10.38 39.03 -12.34
N THR A 43 10.84 38.37 -13.40
CA THR A 43 10.03 37.74 -14.45
C THR A 43 9.99 36.21 -14.26
N ALA A 44 8.80 35.62 -14.31
CA ALA A 44 8.59 34.18 -14.21
C ALA A 44 9.31 33.41 -15.33
N ASN A 45 10.49 32.84 -15.02
CA ASN A 45 11.29 32.08 -15.97
C ASN A 45 11.28 30.58 -15.60
N ASN A 46 10.98 29.72 -16.57
CA ASN A 46 11.07 28.27 -16.44
C ASN A 46 12.49 27.81 -16.81
N VAL A 47 13.07 26.89 -16.03
CA VAL A 47 14.40 26.31 -16.31
C VAL A 47 14.29 24.80 -16.31
N SER A 48 14.84 24.13 -17.32
CA SER A 48 14.68 22.68 -17.50
C SER A 48 15.94 21.98 -17.97
N LEU A 49 16.41 20.99 -17.18
CA LEU A 49 17.46 20.03 -17.56
C LEU A 49 16.79 18.69 -17.87
N LEU A 50 16.61 18.41 -19.16
CA LEU A 50 15.94 17.20 -19.63
C LEU A 50 16.93 16.28 -20.34
N ALA A 51 17.02 15.06 -19.85
CA ALA A 51 17.96 14.05 -20.30
C ALA A 51 17.24 12.87 -20.98
N SER A 52 17.82 12.31 -22.03
CA SER A 52 17.23 11.22 -22.81
C SER A 52 17.45 9.83 -22.21
N ASN A 53 16.94 8.81 -22.89
CA ASN A 53 17.01 7.40 -22.51
C ASN A 53 18.46 6.93 -22.23
N GLY A 54 18.69 6.36 -21.06
CA GLY A 54 19.98 5.85 -20.59
C GLY A 54 20.94 6.89 -20.00
N VAL A 55 20.62 8.19 -20.05
CA VAL A 55 21.54 9.25 -19.57
C VAL A 55 21.63 9.26 -18.04
N THR A 56 22.87 9.33 -17.54
CA THR A 56 23.17 9.49 -16.11
C THR A 56 23.84 10.84 -15.87
N VAL A 57 23.23 11.68 -15.03
CA VAL A 57 23.80 12.94 -14.54
C VAL A 57 24.60 12.65 -13.27
N GLY A 58 25.93 12.71 -13.39
CA GLY A 58 26.88 12.47 -12.30
C GLY A 58 27.34 13.74 -11.54
N GLN A 59 26.69 14.88 -11.78
CA GLN A 59 26.94 16.12 -11.04
C GLN A 59 25.85 16.35 -10.00
N SER A 60 26.21 16.98 -8.88
CA SER A 60 25.23 17.47 -7.90
C SER A 60 24.35 18.55 -8.52
N ILE A 61 23.08 18.60 -8.13
CA ILE A 61 22.11 19.59 -8.62
C ILE A 61 21.71 20.53 -7.49
N TYR A 62 21.50 21.80 -7.86
CA TYR A 62 20.92 22.80 -6.98
C TYR A 62 19.63 23.38 -7.56
N VAL A 63 18.74 23.75 -6.66
CA VAL A 63 17.50 24.45 -6.93
C VAL A 63 17.39 25.59 -5.93
N SER A 64 17.79 26.80 -6.34
CA SER A 64 17.73 28.00 -5.52
C SER A 64 16.27 28.34 -5.11
N PRO A 65 16.07 29.19 -4.09
CA PRO A 65 14.74 29.76 -3.82
C PRO A 65 14.21 30.47 -5.07
N ASN A 66 12.88 30.46 -5.22
CA ASN A 66 12.21 30.88 -6.44
C ASN A 66 10.91 31.61 -6.09
N THR A 67 10.99 32.94 -6.04
CA THR A 67 9.84 33.83 -5.86
C THR A 67 9.23 34.27 -7.19
N SER A 68 9.95 34.09 -8.32
CA SER A 68 9.49 34.43 -9.67
C SER A 68 8.22 33.71 -10.13
N GLY A 69 7.84 32.60 -9.50
CA GLY A 69 6.67 31.78 -9.86
C GLY A 69 6.84 30.91 -11.11
N GLY A 70 7.98 30.97 -11.79
CA GLY A 70 8.34 30.00 -12.84
C GLY A 70 8.68 28.62 -12.25
N THR A 71 8.86 27.60 -13.10
CA THR A 71 9.26 26.25 -12.64
C THR A 71 10.77 26.04 -12.69
N ARG A 72 11.27 25.14 -11.84
CA ARG A 72 12.58 24.49 -11.99
C ARG A 72 12.30 23.02 -12.24
N THR A 73 12.84 22.45 -13.32
CA THR A 73 12.45 21.12 -13.80
C THR A 73 13.66 20.27 -14.15
N ILE A 74 13.66 19.02 -13.67
CA ILE A 74 14.47 17.92 -14.21
C ILE A 74 13.56 16.84 -14.76
N GLY A 75 14.12 15.88 -15.50
CA GLY A 75 13.40 14.68 -15.93
C GLY A 75 13.76 14.28 -17.35
N LEU A 76 12.81 13.63 -18.03
CA LEU A 76 13.01 13.08 -19.37
C LEU A 76 12.71 14.09 -20.48
N SER A 77 13.50 14.06 -21.55
CA SER A 77 13.24 14.79 -22.80
C SER A 77 12.31 14.05 -23.77
N GLY A 78 11.76 12.91 -23.35
CA GLY A 78 10.92 12.02 -24.16
C GLY A 78 10.57 10.75 -23.37
N ASN A 79 10.55 9.61 -24.04
CA ASN A 79 10.36 8.31 -23.41
C ASN A 79 11.70 7.62 -23.07
N GLY A 80 11.69 6.70 -22.11
CA GLY A 80 12.87 5.94 -21.66
C GLY A 80 13.24 6.17 -20.19
N THR A 81 14.52 5.95 -19.85
CA THR A 81 15.04 6.03 -18.48
C THR A 81 16.12 7.11 -18.32
N ASN A 82 16.26 7.72 -17.14
CA ASN A 82 17.45 8.50 -16.78
C ASN A 82 17.73 8.48 -15.27
N THR A 83 18.95 8.88 -14.88
CA THR A 83 19.43 8.79 -13.49
C THR A 83 20.16 10.06 -13.04
N PHE A 84 19.91 10.50 -11.81
CA PHE A 84 20.62 11.59 -11.13
C PHE A 84 21.36 11.01 -9.91
N ASN A 85 22.68 10.87 -10.02
CA ASN A 85 23.49 10.04 -9.11
C ASN A 85 24.01 10.77 -7.86
N ASN A 86 24.24 12.07 -7.94
CA ASN A 86 24.82 12.85 -6.85
C ASN A 86 23.74 13.62 -6.07
N GLU A 87 24.14 14.12 -4.91
CA GLU A 87 23.28 14.89 -4.01
C GLU A 87 22.59 16.09 -4.67
N MET A 88 21.40 16.40 -4.16
CA MET A 88 20.50 17.40 -4.72
C MET A 88 20.04 18.38 -3.63
N TYR A 89 20.39 19.64 -3.81
CA TYR A 89 20.26 20.69 -2.80
C TYR A 89 19.04 21.57 -3.14
N LEU A 90 17.95 21.39 -2.40
CA LEU A 90 16.66 22.05 -2.64
C LEU A 90 16.50 23.24 -1.70
N ASP A 91 16.83 24.45 -2.16
CA ASP A 91 16.48 25.70 -1.46
C ASP A 91 15.14 26.27 -1.98
N GLY A 92 14.65 25.74 -3.11
CA GLY A 92 13.33 25.96 -3.68
C GLY A 92 12.73 24.69 -4.29
N ASN A 93 11.47 24.75 -4.71
CA ASN A 93 10.73 23.57 -5.18
C ASN A 93 11.22 23.06 -6.55
N LEU A 94 11.39 21.74 -6.67
CA LEU A 94 11.79 21.07 -7.92
C LEU A 94 10.64 20.26 -8.53
N THR A 95 10.40 20.45 -9.81
CA THR A 95 9.57 19.55 -10.62
C THR A 95 10.41 18.43 -11.23
N VAL A 96 9.91 17.19 -11.17
CA VAL A 96 10.48 16.04 -11.86
C VAL A 96 9.46 15.50 -12.85
N SER A 97 9.73 15.68 -14.14
CA SER A 97 8.84 15.27 -15.24
C SER A 97 9.28 13.94 -15.82
N VAL A 98 8.53 12.88 -15.51
CA VAL A 98 8.87 11.51 -15.95
C VAL A 98 7.98 11.08 -17.10
N GLY A 99 8.22 11.67 -18.27
CA GLY A 99 7.70 11.22 -19.56
C GLY A 99 6.17 11.12 -19.67
N THR A 100 5.71 10.31 -20.62
CA THR A 100 4.29 10.14 -20.98
C THR A 100 3.84 8.68 -20.99
N ALA A 101 4.76 7.73 -21.07
CA ALA A 101 4.48 6.30 -20.97
C ALA A 101 4.64 5.81 -19.52
N THR A 102 3.88 4.79 -19.13
CA THR A 102 3.98 4.17 -17.80
C THR A 102 5.27 3.36 -17.61
N THR A 103 6.02 3.11 -18.69
CA THR A 103 7.35 2.49 -18.70
C THR A 103 8.49 3.49 -18.47
N ASP A 104 8.22 4.80 -18.59
CA ASP A 104 9.25 5.84 -18.43
C ASP A 104 9.76 5.88 -16.99
N GLN A 105 11.03 6.25 -16.78
CA GLN A 105 11.66 6.23 -15.46
C GLN A 105 12.67 7.37 -15.25
N THR A 106 12.64 7.98 -14.07
CA THR A 106 13.73 8.82 -13.56
C THR A 106 14.14 8.27 -12.20
N THR A 107 15.42 7.97 -12.02
CA THR A 107 15.97 7.56 -10.71
C THR A 107 16.77 8.71 -10.10
N ILE A 108 16.51 9.03 -8.83
CA ILE A 108 17.36 9.90 -8.01
C ILE A 108 17.96 9.03 -6.90
N SER A 109 19.24 8.72 -7.07
CA SER A 109 20.05 7.86 -6.19
C SER A 109 20.91 8.66 -5.21
N GLY A 110 21.24 9.90 -5.55
CA GLY A 110 21.79 10.87 -4.60
C GLY A 110 20.77 11.31 -3.56
N ALA A 111 21.23 11.76 -2.40
CA ALA A 111 20.36 12.30 -1.36
C ALA A 111 19.82 13.68 -1.76
N ILE A 112 18.51 13.87 -1.65
CA ILE A 112 17.83 15.16 -1.77
C ILE A 112 17.77 15.80 -0.38
N ILE A 113 18.27 17.03 -0.23
CA ILE A 113 18.44 17.74 1.06
C ILE A 113 17.94 19.20 1.00
N ASN A 114 18.05 19.94 2.10
CA ASN A 114 17.58 21.33 2.32
C ASN A 114 16.04 21.48 2.45
N THR A 115 15.44 22.63 2.11
CA THR A 115 14.09 23.03 2.55
C THR A 115 13.00 23.01 1.47
N GLY A 116 13.38 22.94 0.19
CA GLY A 116 12.46 22.91 -0.94
C GLY A 116 11.73 21.57 -1.09
N GLY A 117 10.55 21.63 -1.70
CA GLY A 117 9.68 20.46 -1.95
C GLY A 117 9.88 19.83 -3.33
N LEU A 118 9.27 18.66 -3.53
CA LEU A 118 9.40 17.84 -4.73
C LEU A 118 8.03 17.68 -5.43
N ILE A 119 7.97 17.93 -6.74
CA ILE A 119 6.73 17.86 -7.54
C ILE A 119 6.91 16.84 -8.68
N LYS A 120 6.38 15.64 -8.50
CA LYS A 120 6.37 14.58 -9.52
C LYS A 120 5.26 14.83 -10.54
N THR A 121 5.63 14.87 -11.83
CA THR A 121 4.74 14.99 -13.01
C THR A 121 5.09 13.92 -14.06
N GLY A 122 4.33 13.85 -15.16
CA GLY A 122 4.46 12.80 -16.18
C GLY A 122 3.92 11.44 -15.74
N SER A 123 3.63 10.55 -16.70
CA SER A 123 2.97 9.25 -16.44
C SER A 123 3.89 8.19 -15.84
N GLY A 124 5.20 8.32 -16.04
CA GLY A 124 6.21 7.34 -15.64
C GLY A 124 6.55 7.36 -14.15
N ASN A 125 7.65 6.68 -13.83
CA ASN A 125 8.03 6.27 -12.48
C ASN A 125 9.25 7.07 -11.99
N LEU A 126 9.08 7.90 -10.96
CA LEU A 126 10.21 8.47 -10.23
C LEU A 126 10.62 7.49 -9.13
N ILE A 127 11.88 7.05 -9.12
CA ILE A 127 12.46 6.23 -8.06
C ILE A 127 13.36 7.11 -7.19
N LEU A 128 13.09 7.15 -5.88
CA LEU A 128 13.95 7.78 -4.87
C LEU A 128 14.68 6.68 -4.09
N SER A 129 15.93 6.39 -4.46
CA SER A 129 16.77 5.40 -3.78
C SER A 129 17.82 6.02 -2.85
N GLY A 130 18.03 7.34 -2.92
CA GLY A 130 18.87 8.10 -1.99
C GLY A 130 18.28 8.24 -0.58
N ALA A 131 19.15 8.51 0.39
CA ALA A 131 18.78 8.81 1.79
C ALA A 131 18.41 10.29 1.94
N ASN A 132 17.22 10.64 1.47
CA ASN A 132 16.70 11.99 1.42
C ASN A 132 16.35 12.56 2.81
N THR A 133 16.68 13.83 3.03
CA THR A 133 16.45 14.57 4.28
C THR A 133 15.80 15.95 4.07
N TYR A 134 15.38 16.29 2.84
CA TYR A 134 14.69 17.56 2.57
C TYR A 134 13.45 17.75 3.45
N SER A 135 13.12 18.98 3.85
CA SER A 135 11.96 19.25 4.72
C SER A 135 10.71 19.75 4.00
N GLY A 136 10.83 20.15 2.73
CA GLY A 136 9.69 20.54 1.90
C GLY A 136 8.74 19.39 1.57
N GLY A 137 7.48 19.71 1.26
CA GLY A 137 6.46 18.71 0.93
C GLY A 137 6.68 18.02 -0.43
N THR A 138 6.11 16.83 -0.60
CA THR A 138 6.11 16.08 -1.86
C THR A 138 4.73 16.06 -2.48
N THR A 139 4.61 16.47 -3.76
CA THR A 139 3.36 16.39 -4.54
C THR A 139 3.51 15.41 -5.70
N ILE A 140 2.73 14.34 -5.71
CA ILE A 140 2.64 13.38 -6.82
C ILE A 140 1.43 13.79 -7.66
N SER A 141 1.68 14.53 -8.74
CA SER A 141 0.61 15.03 -9.62
C SER A 141 0.12 13.97 -10.60
N ALA A 142 1.02 13.08 -11.05
CA ALA A 142 0.73 12.01 -12.00
C ALA A 142 1.79 10.88 -11.94
N GLY A 143 1.41 9.71 -12.44
CA GLY A 143 2.30 8.54 -12.52
C GLY A 143 2.68 7.97 -11.16
N THR A 144 3.86 7.35 -11.10
CA THR A 144 4.35 6.64 -9.90
C THR A 144 5.48 7.40 -9.21
N LEU A 145 5.46 7.45 -7.88
CA LEU A 145 6.62 7.74 -7.05
C LEU A 145 6.97 6.50 -6.22
N GLN A 146 8.14 5.90 -6.44
CA GLN A 146 8.64 4.74 -5.70
C GLN A 146 9.76 5.14 -4.75
N ILE A 147 9.64 4.73 -3.49
CA ILE A 147 10.65 4.92 -2.45
C ILE A 147 11.43 3.61 -2.30
N GLY A 148 12.75 3.69 -2.53
CA GLY A 148 13.66 2.56 -2.62
C GLY A 148 13.54 1.76 -3.93
N ALA A 149 14.41 0.76 -4.08
CA ALA A 149 14.49 -0.12 -5.24
C ALA A 149 14.68 -1.60 -4.84
N GLY A 150 14.04 -2.02 -3.74
CA GLY A 150 14.20 -3.36 -3.16
C GLY A 150 15.41 -3.50 -2.23
N SER A 151 16.18 -2.42 -2.05
CA SER A 151 17.30 -2.32 -1.10
C SER A 151 16.86 -1.78 0.27
N ALA A 152 17.84 -1.59 1.17
CA ALA A 152 17.70 -0.91 2.45
C ALA A 152 17.89 0.62 2.38
N SER A 153 17.83 1.23 1.17
CA SER A 153 17.95 2.68 0.96
C SER A 153 16.71 3.26 0.27
N GLY A 154 16.49 4.55 0.43
CA GLY A 154 15.35 5.30 -0.11
C GLY A 154 14.44 5.86 1.00
N SER A 155 14.21 7.18 0.99
CA SER A 155 13.29 7.85 1.91
C SER A 155 12.47 8.94 1.20
N ILE A 156 11.41 9.40 1.89
CA ILE A 156 10.55 10.52 1.51
C ILE A 156 10.31 11.36 2.77
N SER A 157 10.09 12.66 2.59
CA SER A 157 9.96 13.63 3.69
C SER A 157 8.94 14.72 3.36
N GLY A 158 8.65 15.59 4.34
CA GLY A 158 7.59 16.58 4.30
C GLY A 158 6.17 15.96 4.31
N ALA A 159 5.15 16.79 4.13
CA ALA A 159 3.78 16.31 3.87
C ALA A 159 3.66 15.78 2.44
N ILE A 160 2.85 14.75 2.21
CA ILE A 160 2.75 14.05 0.92
C ILE A 160 1.34 14.22 0.32
N THR A 161 1.24 15.00 -0.76
CA THR A 161 0.01 15.12 -1.56
C THR A 161 0.07 14.13 -2.71
N ASN A 162 -0.63 13.00 -2.60
CA ASN A 162 -0.61 11.91 -3.58
C ASN A 162 -1.87 11.92 -4.45
N ASN A 163 -1.74 12.24 -5.74
CA ASN A 163 -2.80 12.10 -6.75
C ASN A 163 -2.44 11.07 -7.85
N GLY A 164 -1.34 10.32 -7.68
CA GLY A 164 -0.91 9.24 -8.56
C GLY A 164 -0.82 7.91 -7.81
N THR A 165 0.34 7.26 -7.86
CA THR A 165 0.65 6.09 -7.02
C THR A 165 1.92 6.33 -6.21
N LEU A 166 1.84 6.18 -4.89
CA LEU A 166 3.00 6.14 -4.00
C LEU A 166 3.35 4.67 -3.70
N VAL A 167 4.58 4.27 -3.98
CA VAL A 167 5.06 2.89 -3.85
C VAL A 167 6.23 2.82 -2.86
N PHE A 168 6.22 1.85 -1.95
CA PHE A 168 7.35 1.55 -1.07
C PHE A 168 7.94 0.19 -1.45
N ASN A 169 9.18 0.21 -1.94
CA ASN A 169 9.95 -0.97 -2.35
C ASN A 169 11.23 -1.03 -1.50
N ARG A 170 11.06 -1.48 -0.24
CA ARG A 170 12.04 -1.42 0.84
C ARG A 170 12.17 -2.81 1.48
N SER A 171 13.39 -3.31 1.72
CA SER A 171 13.64 -4.65 2.27
C SER A 171 13.65 -4.71 3.81
N ASP A 172 13.82 -3.56 4.44
CA ASP A 172 13.91 -3.24 5.87
C ASP A 172 12.61 -2.64 6.42
N ALA A 173 12.51 -2.50 7.74
CA ALA A 173 11.37 -1.87 8.39
C ALA A 173 11.44 -0.33 8.28
N VAL A 174 10.38 0.28 7.76
CA VAL A 174 10.28 1.74 7.54
C VAL A 174 9.01 2.27 8.19
N THR A 175 9.13 3.29 9.04
CA THR A 175 7.99 4.00 9.62
C THR A 175 7.81 5.36 8.96
N LEU A 176 6.61 5.61 8.44
CA LEU A 176 6.20 6.87 7.84
C LEU A 176 5.17 7.56 8.74
N ALA A 177 5.63 8.57 9.48
CA ALA A 177 4.77 9.46 10.28
C ALA A 177 4.17 10.61 9.45
N ASN A 178 4.68 10.82 8.24
CA ASN A 178 4.26 11.85 7.30
C ASN A 178 2.79 11.65 6.89
N VAL A 179 2.02 12.75 6.88
CA VAL A 179 0.63 12.72 6.41
C VAL A 179 0.59 12.56 4.89
N ILE A 180 -0.12 11.54 4.43
CA ILE A 180 -0.48 11.31 3.03
C ILE A 180 -1.92 11.79 2.79
N SER A 181 -2.11 12.67 1.81
CA SER A 181 -3.39 13.21 1.35
C SER A 181 -3.59 12.97 -0.16
N GLY A 182 -4.70 13.42 -0.73
CA GLY A 182 -5.00 13.35 -2.17
C GLY A 182 -5.77 12.09 -2.61
N THR A 183 -5.97 11.92 -3.92
CA THR A 183 -6.81 10.84 -4.48
C THR A 183 -6.04 9.57 -4.87
N GLY A 184 -4.72 9.59 -4.70
CA GLY A 184 -3.80 8.57 -5.21
C GLY A 184 -3.73 7.29 -4.37
N ALA A 185 -3.30 6.21 -5.02
CA ALA A 185 -3.13 4.89 -4.39
C ALA A 185 -1.80 4.78 -3.62
N VAL A 186 -1.76 3.90 -2.62
CA VAL A 186 -0.55 3.60 -1.83
C VAL A 186 -0.24 2.10 -1.90
N THR A 187 0.97 1.74 -2.32
CA THR A 187 1.40 0.35 -2.52
C THR A 187 2.64 0.01 -1.71
N LYS A 188 2.55 -0.96 -0.78
CA LYS A 188 3.71 -1.69 -0.28
C LYS A 188 4.05 -2.78 -1.29
N ALA A 189 5.16 -2.63 -2.00
CA ALA A 189 5.56 -3.53 -3.08
C ALA A 189 6.38 -4.73 -2.56
N SER A 190 7.35 -5.19 -3.37
CA SER A 190 8.34 -6.21 -3.03
C SER A 190 9.11 -5.90 -1.72
N GLY A 191 9.74 -6.95 -1.18
CA GLY A 191 10.61 -6.88 0.00
C GLY A 191 9.93 -7.35 1.28
N SER A 192 10.69 -8.05 2.12
CA SER A 192 10.28 -8.53 3.46
C SER A 192 10.04 -7.43 4.49
N GLY A 193 10.43 -6.19 4.18
CA GLY A 193 10.33 -5.04 5.06
C GLY A 193 8.91 -4.76 5.51
N ASN A 194 8.75 -4.35 6.78
CA ASN A 194 7.48 -3.86 7.29
C ASN A 194 7.34 -2.36 7.02
N LEU A 195 6.31 -1.94 6.29
CA LEU A 195 5.95 -0.52 6.17
C LEU A 195 4.98 -0.17 7.29
N THR A 196 5.34 0.74 8.19
CA THR A 196 4.42 1.29 9.20
C THR A 196 3.90 2.66 8.75
N LEU A 197 2.60 2.76 8.44
CA LEU A 197 1.91 4.03 8.24
C LEU A 197 1.32 4.49 9.58
N SER A 198 1.99 5.43 10.24
CA SER A 198 1.56 6.00 11.52
C SER A 198 0.95 7.40 11.41
N GLY A 199 1.19 8.11 10.30
CA GLY A 199 0.62 9.43 10.02
C GLY A 199 -0.91 9.44 9.99
N ALA A 200 -1.49 10.59 10.37
CA ALA A 200 -2.93 10.83 10.36
C ALA A 200 -3.42 11.07 8.92
N ASN A 201 -3.57 9.99 8.15
CA ASN A 201 -3.71 10.06 6.71
C ASN A 201 -5.14 10.41 6.25
N THR A 202 -5.24 10.99 5.05
CA THR A 202 -6.51 11.45 4.46
C THR A 202 -6.73 10.97 3.03
N PHE A 203 -5.73 10.33 2.39
CA PHE A 203 -5.83 9.89 1.00
C PHE A 203 -6.98 8.92 0.73
N SER A 204 -7.62 9.04 -0.44
CA SER A 204 -8.83 8.27 -0.80
C SER A 204 -8.60 7.14 -1.81
N GLY A 205 -7.36 6.95 -2.30
CA GLY A 205 -7.04 5.84 -3.20
C GLY A 205 -6.94 4.47 -2.53
N LYS A 206 -6.91 3.41 -3.35
CA LYS A 206 -6.73 2.02 -2.92
C LYS A 206 -5.38 1.84 -2.20
N VAL A 207 -5.38 1.00 -1.17
CA VAL A 207 -4.15 0.46 -0.55
C VAL A 207 -3.86 -0.92 -1.12
N THR A 208 -2.60 -1.17 -1.52
CA THR A 208 -2.15 -2.48 -2.00
C THR A 208 -0.91 -2.94 -1.23
N VAL A 209 -0.84 -4.22 -0.84
CA VAL A 209 0.33 -4.86 -0.23
C VAL A 209 0.70 -6.05 -1.10
N SER A 210 1.65 -5.89 -2.01
CA SER A 210 2.06 -6.96 -2.93
C SER A 210 2.79 -8.09 -2.21
N SER A 211 3.54 -7.78 -1.15
CA SER A 211 4.27 -8.77 -0.34
C SER A 211 4.74 -8.17 1.00
N GLY A 212 5.07 -9.02 1.97
CA GLY A 212 5.55 -8.59 3.29
C GLY A 212 4.43 -7.98 4.13
N THR A 213 4.77 -7.09 5.06
CA THR A 213 3.80 -6.53 6.01
C THR A 213 3.59 -5.04 5.80
N LEU A 214 2.33 -4.62 5.93
CA LEU A 214 1.91 -3.24 6.17
C LEU A 214 1.33 -3.15 7.58
N THR A 215 1.93 -2.33 8.44
CA THR A 215 1.36 -1.92 9.72
C THR A 215 0.67 -0.57 9.58
N ALA A 216 -0.52 -0.39 10.15
CA ALA A 216 -1.26 0.88 10.13
C ALA A 216 -1.72 1.29 11.54
N SER A 217 -1.67 2.59 11.86
CA SER A 217 -2.21 3.17 13.10
C SER A 217 -3.73 3.06 13.26
N GLY A 218 -4.43 2.59 12.22
CA GLY A 218 -5.87 2.33 12.20
C GLY A 218 -6.34 2.11 10.76
N VAL A 219 -7.52 1.51 10.56
CA VAL A 219 -8.14 1.25 9.24
C VAL A 219 -9.47 1.96 9.03
N SER A 220 -9.94 2.70 10.04
CA SER A 220 -11.24 3.38 10.05
C SER A 220 -11.43 4.31 8.86
N ASP A 221 -12.67 4.42 8.39
CA ASP A 221 -13.02 5.16 7.17
C ASP A 221 -12.95 6.70 7.34
N SER A 222 -12.73 7.16 8.57
CA SER A 222 -12.53 8.56 8.92
C SER A 222 -11.12 9.07 8.58
N ALA A 223 -11.04 10.37 8.26
CA ALA A 223 -9.78 11.10 8.19
C ALA A 223 -8.97 10.91 9.49
N GLY A 224 -7.66 10.65 9.34
CA GLY A 224 -6.74 10.41 10.46
C GLY A 224 -6.40 8.94 10.72
N SER A 225 -7.02 7.98 10.03
CA SER A 225 -6.57 6.58 10.08
C SER A 225 -5.22 6.40 9.36
N GLY A 226 -4.45 5.35 9.71
CA GLY A 226 -3.19 5.05 9.03
C GLY A 226 -3.35 4.70 7.55
N LEU A 227 -4.54 4.27 7.12
CA LEU A 227 -4.86 3.92 5.72
C LEU A 227 -5.73 4.97 5.00
N GLY A 228 -5.90 6.17 5.56
CA GLY A 228 -6.66 7.26 4.94
C GLY A 228 -8.18 7.02 4.91
N THR A 229 -8.82 7.43 3.82
CA THR A 229 -10.29 7.40 3.61
C THR A 229 -10.73 6.51 2.43
N GLY A 230 -9.78 5.86 1.73
CA GLY A 230 -10.10 5.03 0.56
C GLY A 230 -10.92 3.78 0.86
N ASN A 231 -11.65 3.26 -0.13
CA ASN A 231 -12.67 2.22 0.04
C ASN A 231 -12.18 0.76 -0.14
N GLN A 232 -10.91 0.54 -0.50
CA GLN A 232 -10.39 -0.79 -0.82
C GLN A 232 -8.97 -1.01 -0.28
N ILE A 233 -8.73 -2.21 0.23
CA ILE A 233 -7.42 -2.76 0.58
C ILE A 233 -7.24 -4.10 -0.15
N GLU A 234 -6.07 -4.30 -0.76
CA GLU A 234 -5.76 -5.48 -1.56
C GLU A 234 -4.41 -6.08 -1.13
N LEU A 235 -4.39 -7.38 -0.84
CA LEU A 235 -3.25 -8.09 -0.28
C LEU A 235 -2.84 -9.22 -1.25
N GLY A 236 -1.58 -9.23 -1.69
CA GLY A 236 -1.01 -10.27 -2.53
C GLY A 236 -0.73 -11.58 -1.77
N SER A 237 -0.37 -12.64 -2.49
CA SER A 237 -0.01 -13.91 -1.85
C SER A 237 1.20 -13.76 -0.92
N GLY A 238 1.05 -14.15 0.34
CA GLY A 238 2.04 -13.96 1.40
C GLY A 238 2.10 -12.54 1.99
N ALA A 239 1.13 -11.67 1.68
CA ALA A 239 1.06 -10.33 2.24
C ALA A 239 0.26 -10.28 3.56
N ASN A 240 0.64 -9.34 4.43
CA ASN A 240 0.08 -9.19 5.77
C ASN A 240 -0.40 -7.74 6.00
N LEU A 241 -1.57 -7.59 6.60
CA LEU A 241 -2.03 -6.33 7.18
C LEU A 241 -2.05 -6.45 8.71
N GLN A 242 -1.26 -5.60 9.37
CA GLN A 242 -1.29 -5.42 10.82
C GLN A 242 -1.95 -4.08 11.14
N VAL A 243 -2.93 -4.09 12.05
CA VAL A 243 -3.55 -2.87 12.58
C VAL A 243 -3.08 -2.66 14.01
N THR A 244 -2.64 -1.44 14.33
CA THR A 244 -2.46 -1.01 15.71
C THR A 244 -3.81 -0.58 16.25
N VAL A 245 -4.35 -1.35 17.20
CA VAL A 245 -5.63 -1.09 17.89
C VAL A 245 -5.38 -1.25 19.38
N GLY A 246 -5.68 -0.23 20.18
CA GLY A 246 -5.43 -0.23 21.62
C GLY A 246 -6.41 -1.10 22.40
N ALA A 247 -6.01 -1.55 23.58
CA ALA A 247 -6.84 -2.37 24.45
C ALA A 247 -8.19 -1.69 24.77
N GLY A 248 -9.28 -2.45 24.64
CA GLY A 248 -10.65 -1.93 24.82
C GLY A 248 -11.16 -1.01 23.70
N THR A 249 -10.34 -0.65 22.71
CA THR A 249 -10.78 0.14 21.54
C THR A 249 -11.25 -0.77 20.41
N THR A 250 -12.19 -0.28 19.61
CA THR A 250 -12.69 -0.95 18.40
C THR A 250 -12.35 -0.12 17.18
N ASN A 251 -11.72 -0.72 16.17
CA ASN A 251 -11.49 -0.07 14.87
C ASN A 251 -12.53 -0.61 13.87
N THR A 252 -13.33 0.29 13.28
CA THR A 252 -14.46 -0.07 12.40
C THR A 252 -14.23 0.45 10.98
N THR A 253 -14.40 -0.40 9.98
CA THR A 253 -14.30 -0.03 8.56
C THR A 253 -15.35 -0.72 7.69
N ALA A 254 -15.82 -0.03 6.66
CA ALA A 254 -16.68 -0.54 5.58
C ALA A 254 -15.91 -0.79 4.26
N ARG A 255 -14.57 -0.73 4.28
CA ARG A 255 -13.71 -1.01 3.12
C ARG A 255 -13.91 -2.43 2.59
N SER A 256 -13.73 -2.64 1.30
CA SER A 256 -13.51 -3.99 0.78
C SER A 256 -12.07 -4.44 1.06
N LEU A 257 -11.92 -5.68 1.51
CA LEU A 257 -10.65 -6.39 1.65
C LEU A 257 -10.57 -7.47 0.57
N ILE A 258 -9.41 -7.60 -0.09
CA ILE A 258 -9.19 -8.66 -1.08
C ILE A 258 -7.87 -9.38 -0.77
N PHE A 259 -7.91 -10.71 -0.70
CA PHE A 259 -6.74 -11.59 -0.64
C PHE A 259 -6.53 -12.28 -1.98
N ASN A 260 -5.44 -11.95 -2.68
CA ASN A 260 -5.02 -12.55 -3.95
C ASN A 260 -4.04 -13.72 -3.69
N GLY A 261 -4.42 -14.66 -2.80
CA GLY A 261 -3.59 -15.78 -2.36
C GLY A 261 -3.64 -15.99 -0.84
N SER A 262 -2.56 -16.52 -0.27
CA SER A 262 -2.38 -16.62 1.19
C SER A 262 -2.06 -15.26 1.82
N GLY A 263 -2.23 -15.12 3.13
CA GLY A 263 -1.88 -13.88 3.84
C GLY A 263 -2.28 -13.88 5.31
N THR A 264 -2.12 -12.74 5.99
CA THR A 264 -2.60 -12.58 7.37
C THR A 264 -3.23 -11.21 7.63
N LEU A 265 -4.14 -11.17 8.60
CA LEU A 265 -4.74 -9.95 9.14
C LEU A 265 -4.62 -10.01 10.65
N GLY A 266 -4.12 -8.94 11.27
CA GLY A 266 -3.99 -8.87 12.72
C GLY A 266 -4.34 -7.51 13.30
N ALA A 267 -4.71 -7.50 14.58
CA ALA A 267 -4.73 -6.32 15.43
C ALA A 267 -3.66 -6.47 16.54
N SER A 268 -3.41 -5.43 17.32
CA SER A 268 -2.44 -5.47 18.42
C SER A 268 -3.05 -5.88 19.77
N THR A 269 -4.05 -5.14 20.26
CA THR A 269 -4.68 -5.41 21.59
C THR A 269 -6.17 -5.04 21.68
N GLY A 270 -6.77 -4.49 20.63
CA GLY A 270 -8.22 -4.20 20.54
C GLY A 270 -8.95 -5.00 19.46
N THR A 271 -10.21 -4.64 19.22
CA THR A 271 -11.14 -5.36 18.32
C THR A 271 -11.17 -4.74 16.92
N LEU A 272 -11.29 -5.59 15.90
CA LEU A 272 -11.48 -5.17 14.51
C LEU A 272 -12.91 -5.51 14.03
N VAL A 273 -13.60 -4.52 13.48
CA VAL A 273 -14.96 -4.63 12.90
C VAL A 273 -14.88 -4.27 11.43
N TRP A 274 -15.10 -5.26 10.57
CA TRP A 274 -14.93 -5.17 9.13
C TRP A 274 -16.28 -5.37 8.41
N ASN A 275 -17.02 -4.29 8.23
CA ASN A 275 -18.38 -4.31 7.68
C ASN A 275 -18.42 -4.44 6.14
N GLY A 276 -17.31 -4.23 5.44
CA GLY A 276 -17.22 -4.33 3.98
C GLY A 276 -16.75 -5.69 3.45
N ASN A 277 -17.03 -5.99 2.18
CA ASN A 277 -16.80 -7.30 1.57
C ASN A 277 -15.33 -7.79 1.68
N THR A 278 -15.13 -8.99 2.22
CA THR A 278 -13.80 -9.63 2.39
C THR A 278 -13.60 -10.81 1.43
N THR A 279 -13.08 -10.53 0.23
CA THR A 279 -12.98 -11.48 -0.90
C THR A 279 -11.69 -12.30 -0.88
N PHE A 280 -11.78 -13.60 -1.23
CA PHE A 280 -10.64 -14.54 -1.23
C PHE A 280 -10.33 -15.05 -2.66
N ASN A 281 -9.70 -14.19 -3.46
CA ASN A 281 -9.31 -14.45 -4.85
C ASN A 281 -8.04 -15.33 -4.95
N ALA A 282 -8.10 -16.55 -4.44
CA ALA A 282 -6.99 -17.50 -4.45
C ALA A 282 -6.99 -18.37 -5.72
N SER A 283 -5.93 -18.30 -6.53
CA SER A 283 -5.73 -19.18 -7.71
C SER A 283 -5.26 -20.58 -7.33
N THR A 284 -4.68 -20.75 -6.14
CA THR A 284 -4.21 -22.03 -5.59
C THR A 284 -4.72 -22.23 -4.15
N ALA A 285 -4.57 -23.43 -3.59
CA ALA A 285 -4.94 -23.69 -2.21
C ALA A 285 -4.19 -22.73 -1.25
N SER A 286 -4.93 -21.91 -0.49
CA SER A 286 -4.39 -20.76 0.24
C SER A 286 -4.90 -20.70 1.68
N THR A 287 -3.99 -20.36 2.60
CA THR A 287 -4.32 -20.12 4.01
C THR A 287 -4.32 -18.63 4.31
N PHE A 288 -5.37 -18.19 4.99
CA PHE A 288 -5.49 -16.89 5.63
C PHE A 288 -5.53 -17.08 7.15
N ALA A 289 -4.72 -16.33 7.89
CA ALA A 289 -4.67 -16.41 9.35
C ALA A 289 -4.95 -15.08 10.05
N PHE A 290 -5.75 -15.17 11.12
CA PHE A 290 -6.16 -14.07 11.98
C PHE A 290 -5.24 -13.99 13.22
N ASN A 291 -4.17 -13.21 13.12
CA ASN A 291 -3.10 -13.19 14.11
C ASN A 291 -3.30 -12.08 15.16
N SER A 292 -2.92 -12.37 16.41
CA SER A 292 -2.82 -11.43 17.56
C SER A 292 -4.01 -10.52 17.87
N LEU A 293 -5.19 -10.76 17.27
CA LEU A 293 -6.42 -10.05 17.61
C LEU A 293 -6.79 -10.30 19.08
N ALA A 294 -7.37 -9.30 19.73
CA ALA A 294 -7.82 -9.43 21.11
C ALA A 294 -8.86 -10.55 21.28
N ALA A 295 -8.87 -11.17 22.46
CA ALA A 295 -9.96 -12.06 22.87
C ALA A 295 -11.27 -11.27 22.88
N GLY A 296 -12.19 -11.61 21.97
CA GLY A 296 -13.37 -10.80 21.67
C GLY A 296 -14.01 -11.20 20.34
N THR A 297 -15.06 -10.47 19.97
CA THR A 297 -15.82 -10.70 18.73
C THR A 297 -15.34 -9.79 17.63
N ASN A 298 -14.60 -10.34 16.66
CA ASN A 298 -14.25 -9.63 15.44
C ASN A 298 -15.36 -9.88 14.40
N VAL A 299 -15.96 -8.80 13.90
CA VAL A 299 -17.14 -8.85 13.02
C VAL A 299 -16.69 -8.72 11.57
N PHE A 300 -17.22 -9.57 10.69
CA PHE A 300 -16.95 -9.53 9.25
C PHE A 300 -18.26 -9.54 8.46
N GLY A 301 -18.28 -8.74 7.38
CA GLY A 301 -19.43 -8.58 6.49
C GLY A 301 -19.14 -8.99 5.05
N GLY A 302 -20.20 -9.43 4.37
CA GLY A 302 -20.22 -9.57 2.90
C GLY A 302 -19.62 -10.87 2.36
N ILE A 303 -19.26 -10.85 1.07
CA ILE A 303 -18.92 -12.06 0.28
C ILE A 303 -17.61 -12.69 0.79
N ILE A 304 -17.67 -13.95 1.25
CA ILE A 304 -16.53 -14.75 1.71
C ILE A 304 -16.39 -15.96 0.79
N GLY A 305 -15.84 -15.75 -0.40
CA GLY A 305 -15.75 -16.80 -1.42
C GLY A 305 -14.63 -16.59 -2.43
N ASN A 306 -14.21 -17.69 -3.05
CA ASN A 306 -13.32 -17.71 -4.19
C ASN A 306 -14.12 -17.45 -5.48
N THR A 307 -14.13 -16.20 -5.94
CA THR A 307 -14.95 -15.74 -7.06
C THR A 307 -14.47 -16.20 -8.44
N THR A 308 -13.28 -16.81 -8.54
CA THR A 308 -12.59 -17.04 -9.82
C THR A 308 -12.19 -18.48 -10.09
N ASN A 309 -11.72 -19.23 -9.09
CA ASN A 309 -11.00 -20.50 -9.31
C ASN A 309 -11.51 -21.70 -8.48
N ASN A 310 -12.49 -21.52 -7.59
CA ASN A 310 -13.05 -22.58 -6.73
C ASN A 310 -12.00 -23.33 -5.86
N SER A 311 -10.77 -22.80 -5.75
CA SER A 311 -9.64 -23.36 -5.01
C SER A 311 -9.85 -23.32 -3.50
N ALA A 312 -9.20 -24.26 -2.80
CA ALA A 312 -9.39 -24.43 -1.36
C ALA A 312 -8.89 -23.23 -0.55
N VAL A 313 -9.72 -22.71 0.35
CA VAL A 313 -9.36 -21.62 1.28
C VAL A 313 -9.40 -22.14 2.71
N SER A 314 -8.32 -21.92 3.47
CA SER A 314 -8.25 -22.20 4.91
C SER A 314 -8.28 -20.90 5.69
N LEU A 315 -9.25 -20.76 6.61
CA LEU A 315 -9.44 -19.61 7.50
C LEU A 315 -9.05 -20.04 8.93
N ASN A 316 -7.92 -19.53 9.42
CA ASN A 316 -7.34 -19.96 10.70
C ASN A 316 -7.48 -18.86 11.76
N PHE A 317 -8.09 -19.22 12.90
CA PHE A 317 -8.41 -18.32 14.02
C PHE A 317 -7.75 -18.83 15.31
N GLN A 318 -7.25 -17.93 16.16
CA GLN A 318 -6.74 -18.34 17.47
C GLN A 318 -7.87 -18.84 18.37
N SER A 319 -7.55 -19.77 19.27
CA SER A 319 -8.50 -20.47 20.15
C SER A 319 -9.38 -19.54 21.01
N SER A 320 -8.91 -18.33 21.32
CA SER A 320 -9.61 -17.29 22.09
C SER A 320 -10.46 -16.30 21.27
N GLN A 321 -10.45 -16.40 19.94
CA GLN A 321 -11.14 -15.46 19.05
C GLN A 321 -12.57 -15.90 18.75
N ILE A 322 -13.51 -14.95 18.78
CA ILE A 322 -14.86 -15.11 18.23
C ILE A 322 -14.92 -14.39 16.88
N TRP A 323 -15.40 -15.08 15.85
CA TRP A 323 -15.65 -14.54 14.52
C TRP A 323 -17.15 -14.42 14.30
N SER A 324 -17.66 -13.20 14.09
CA SER A 324 -19.08 -12.96 13.83
C SER A 324 -19.32 -12.67 12.35
N LEU A 325 -20.10 -13.53 11.70
CA LEU A 325 -20.53 -13.39 10.31
C LEU A 325 -21.85 -12.61 10.25
N THR A 326 -21.83 -11.53 9.46
CA THR A 326 -22.95 -10.60 9.31
C THR A 326 -23.26 -10.31 7.84
N GLY A 327 -24.54 -10.11 7.52
CA GLY A 327 -24.99 -9.82 6.15
C GLY A 327 -24.87 -11.00 5.17
N ALA A 328 -24.75 -10.68 3.89
CA ALA A 328 -24.75 -11.64 2.78
C ALA A 328 -23.38 -12.29 2.55
N ASN A 329 -23.18 -13.50 3.09
CA ASN A 329 -21.93 -14.25 3.04
C ASN A 329 -22.00 -15.40 2.00
N THR A 330 -21.72 -15.10 0.73
CA THR A 330 -21.70 -16.12 -0.35
C THR A 330 -20.37 -16.89 -0.37
N PHE A 331 -20.44 -18.22 -0.23
CA PHE A 331 -19.27 -19.11 -0.15
C PHE A 331 -19.09 -19.92 -1.44
N THR A 332 -17.87 -19.95 -1.97
CA THR A 332 -17.49 -20.73 -3.17
C THR A 332 -16.11 -21.37 -2.97
N GLY A 333 -15.90 -22.54 -3.59
CA GLY A 333 -14.75 -23.41 -3.32
C GLY A 333 -14.96 -24.39 -2.16
N GLY A 334 -13.93 -25.18 -1.88
CA GLY A 334 -13.82 -25.90 -0.61
C GLY A 334 -13.26 -24.95 0.47
N ILE A 335 -13.93 -24.81 1.60
CA ILE A 335 -13.50 -23.90 2.67
C ILE A 335 -13.24 -24.71 3.94
N THR A 336 -12.10 -24.47 4.56
CA THR A 336 -11.75 -25.03 5.88
C THR A 336 -11.67 -23.90 6.88
N ILE A 337 -12.26 -24.09 8.06
CA ILE A 337 -12.23 -23.16 9.19
C ILE A 337 -11.55 -23.91 10.33
N GLY A 338 -10.47 -23.34 10.89
CA GLY A 338 -9.68 -23.96 11.96
C GLY A 338 -9.51 -23.04 13.16
N GLY A 339 -9.74 -23.59 14.36
CA GLY A 339 -9.68 -22.88 15.63
C GLY A 339 -10.85 -21.91 15.88
N GLY A 340 -10.79 -21.24 17.02
CA GLY A 340 -11.74 -20.20 17.45
C GLY A 340 -13.22 -20.64 17.57
N LYS A 341 -14.09 -19.64 17.69
CA LYS A 341 -15.55 -19.79 17.65
C LYS A 341 -16.12 -18.98 16.49
N VAL A 342 -16.95 -19.61 15.66
CA VAL A 342 -17.69 -18.93 14.58
C VAL A 342 -19.15 -18.76 14.98
N MET A 343 -19.66 -17.54 14.88
CA MET A 343 -21.05 -17.18 15.14
C MET A 343 -21.67 -16.61 13.87
N ALA A 344 -22.76 -17.21 13.38
CA ALA A 344 -23.48 -16.74 12.20
C ALA A 344 -24.83 -16.12 12.60
N THR A 345 -25.01 -14.84 12.25
CA THR A 345 -26.28 -14.13 12.47
C THR A 345 -27.28 -14.35 11.33
N THR A 346 -26.78 -14.53 10.10
CA THR A 346 -27.59 -14.78 8.90
C THR A 346 -26.98 -15.90 8.05
N ILE A 347 -27.82 -16.84 7.62
CA ILE A 347 -27.51 -17.86 6.60
C ILE A 347 -28.71 -17.88 5.63
N ALA A 348 -28.63 -17.05 4.58
CA ALA A 348 -29.70 -16.88 3.59
C ALA A 348 -29.74 -18.01 2.54
N ASP A 349 -30.90 -18.65 2.44
CA ASP A 349 -31.28 -19.55 1.34
C ASP A 349 -31.93 -18.73 0.20
N THR A 350 -32.18 -19.36 -0.96
CA THR A 350 -32.86 -18.81 -2.15
C THR A 350 -32.09 -17.81 -3.03
N GLY A 351 -30.80 -18.08 -3.30
CA GLY A 351 -30.30 -17.93 -4.69
C GLY A 351 -29.01 -17.13 -4.95
N THR A 352 -28.66 -16.12 -4.15
CA THR A 352 -27.46 -15.27 -4.44
C THR A 352 -26.61 -14.86 -3.25
N ALA A 353 -27.10 -14.99 -2.01
CA ALA A 353 -26.58 -14.20 -0.88
C ALA A 353 -25.94 -14.98 0.30
N SER A 354 -26.23 -16.27 0.51
CA SER A 354 -25.46 -17.10 1.45
C SER A 354 -25.46 -18.60 1.13
N SER A 355 -25.49 -18.95 -0.16
CA SER A 355 -25.25 -20.33 -0.55
C SER A 355 -23.85 -20.76 -0.10
N VAL A 356 -23.76 -21.91 0.59
CA VAL A 356 -22.64 -22.82 0.35
C VAL A 356 -22.77 -23.24 -1.10
N GLY A 357 -21.96 -22.67 -1.99
CA GLY A 357 -22.16 -22.73 -3.44
C GLY A 357 -22.25 -24.16 -3.97
N ALA A 358 -22.92 -24.35 -5.10
CA ALA A 358 -23.13 -25.68 -5.69
C ALA A 358 -21.79 -26.41 -5.93
N GLY A 359 -21.53 -27.47 -5.15
CA GLY A 359 -20.27 -28.23 -5.16
C GLY A 359 -19.24 -27.85 -4.07
N GLY A 360 -19.51 -26.81 -3.28
CA GLY A 360 -18.67 -26.41 -2.14
C GLY A 360 -18.82 -27.34 -0.92
N THR A 361 -17.84 -27.30 -0.02
CA THR A 361 -17.93 -27.95 1.29
C THR A 361 -17.21 -27.09 2.32
N ILE A 362 -17.93 -26.66 3.35
CA ILE A 362 -17.33 -26.05 4.55
C ILE A 362 -16.91 -27.18 5.49
N ARG A 363 -15.67 -27.15 5.97
CA ARG A 363 -15.14 -28.05 7.00
C ARG A 363 -14.73 -27.25 8.23
N PHE A 364 -15.08 -27.74 9.40
CA PHE A 364 -14.58 -27.24 10.68
C PHE A 364 -13.49 -28.19 11.18
N GLY A 365 -12.39 -27.65 11.71
CA GLY A 365 -11.21 -28.42 12.08
C GLY A 365 -10.55 -27.92 13.36
N TYR A 366 -9.25 -28.20 13.48
CA TYR A 366 -8.41 -27.74 14.59
C TYR A 366 -7.42 -26.70 14.11
N PHE A 367 -7.17 -25.69 14.94
CA PHE A 367 -6.00 -24.82 14.86
C PHE A 367 -5.59 -24.48 16.29
N ASP A 368 -4.29 -24.31 16.53
CA ASP A 368 -3.73 -24.12 17.89
C ASP A 368 -4.21 -25.20 18.90
N ASN A 369 -4.33 -26.44 18.42
CA ASN A 369 -4.87 -27.63 19.13
C ASN A 369 -6.32 -27.50 19.64
N ALA A 370 -7.03 -26.41 19.36
CA ALA A 370 -8.43 -26.22 19.74
C ALA A 370 -9.40 -26.59 18.59
N PRO A 371 -10.52 -27.28 18.87
CA PRO A 371 -11.56 -27.53 17.88
C PRO A 371 -12.36 -26.25 17.59
N THR A 372 -12.71 -25.98 16.34
CA THR A 372 -13.65 -24.90 16.01
C THR A 372 -15.06 -25.24 16.50
N THR A 373 -15.73 -24.25 17.10
CA THR A 373 -17.17 -24.30 17.41
C THR A 373 -17.97 -23.44 16.43
N PHE A 374 -19.18 -23.89 16.07
CA PHE A 374 -20.10 -23.14 15.21
C PHE A 374 -21.46 -22.94 15.89
N GLU A 375 -21.89 -21.69 16.00
CA GLU A 375 -23.17 -21.30 16.61
C GLU A 375 -23.99 -20.45 15.63
N TYR A 376 -25.29 -20.76 15.52
CA TYR A 376 -26.23 -19.99 14.70
C TYR A 376 -27.30 -19.34 15.57
N VAL A 377 -27.43 -18.01 15.45
CA VAL A 377 -28.24 -17.14 16.32
C VAL A 377 -29.23 -16.30 15.49
N GLY A 378 -29.70 -16.85 14.36
CA GLY A 378 -30.52 -16.13 13.39
C GLY A 378 -32.01 -16.52 13.39
N ASN A 379 -32.90 -15.54 13.53
CA ASN A 379 -34.35 -15.72 13.43
C ASN A 379 -34.76 -16.06 11.99
N GLY A 380 -34.96 -17.34 11.67
CA GLY A 380 -35.38 -17.78 10.35
C GLY A 380 -35.90 -19.21 10.28
N ASN A 381 -36.82 -19.45 9.35
CA ASN A 381 -37.34 -20.77 8.97
C ASN A 381 -36.17 -21.70 8.59
N THR A 382 -36.19 -22.93 9.12
CA THR A 382 -35.09 -23.90 9.04
C THR A 382 -35.29 -25.01 8.01
N ASN A 383 -36.50 -25.14 7.43
CA ASN A 383 -37.04 -26.35 6.80
C ASN A 383 -36.29 -26.93 5.56
N ASN A 384 -35.10 -26.45 5.21
CA ASN A 384 -34.36 -26.94 4.03
C ASN A 384 -32.80 -26.84 4.09
N ARG A 385 -32.18 -26.54 5.25
CA ARG A 385 -30.73 -26.24 5.30
C ARG A 385 -29.84 -27.45 5.68
N GLN A 386 -29.10 -28.00 4.71
CA GLN A 386 -28.10 -29.06 4.95
C GLN A 386 -26.76 -28.50 5.49
N ILE A 387 -26.61 -28.40 6.81
CA ILE A 387 -25.31 -28.13 7.45
C ILE A 387 -24.55 -29.45 7.64
N LYS A 388 -23.66 -29.78 6.69
CA LYS A 388 -22.88 -31.03 6.74
C LYS A 388 -21.58 -30.88 7.54
N LEU A 389 -21.68 -30.98 8.87
CA LEU A 389 -20.51 -31.11 9.74
C LEU A 389 -19.79 -32.45 9.46
N GLY A 390 -18.47 -32.44 9.37
CA GLY A 390 -17.68 -33.60 8.99
C GLY A 390 -16.32 -33.65 9.66
N ALA A 391 -16.02 -34.79 10.28
CA ALA A 391 -14.70 -35.11 10.84
C ALA A 391 -13.60 -35.08 9.77
N SER A 392 -12.41 -34.58 10.13
CA SER A 392 -11.20 -34.87 9.35
C SER A 392 -10.75 -36.31 9.63
N ALA A 393 -10.23 -36.98 8.61
CA ALA A 393 -9.59 -38.28 8.80
C ALA A 393 -8.32 -38.10 9.64
N GLY A 394 -8.13 -38.96 10.65
CA GLY A 394 -6.92 -38.99 11.50
C GLY A 394 -7.04 -38.34 12.88
N SER A 395 -8.17 -37.75 13.26
CA SER A 395 -8.42 -37.28 14.64
C SER A 395 -9.51 -38.11 15.31
N ASN A 396 -9.18 -38.68 16.48
CA ASN A 396 -10.02 -39.65 17.19
C ASN A 396 -11.05 -39.01 18.14
N ASN A 397 -11.19 -37.67 18.15
CA ASN A 397 -11.91 -36.94 19.20
C ASN A 397 -12.79 -35.79 18.65
N ASN A 398 -13.34 -35.97 17.45
CA ASN A 398 -14.02 -34.94 16.66
C ASN A 398 -15.49 -34.69 17.08
N THR A 399 -15.70 -34.10 18.26
CA THR A 399 -17.04 -33.63 18.69
C THR A 399 -17.41 -32.32 17.98
N ALA A 400 -18.31 -32.38 17.00
CA ALA A 400 -18.82 -31.22 16.28
C ALA A 400 -20.17 -30.75 16.88
N THR A 401 -20.11 -29.91 17.92
CA THR A 401 -21.31 -29.41 18.60
C THR A 401 -21.97 -28.30 17.79
N PHE A 402 -23.15 -28.58 17.21
CA PHE A 402 -24.02 -27.57 16.63
C PHE A 402 -24.91 -26.96 17.73
N LEU A 403 -24.78 -25.66 17.97
CA LEU A 403 -25.68 -24.91 18.85
C LEU A 403 -26.56 -23.98 18.00
N GLN A 404 -27.87 -24.21 18.08
CA GLN A 404 -28.90 -23.38 17.48
C GLN A 404 -29.68 -22.68 18.59
N ASN A 405 -29.73 -21.35 18.55
CA ASN A 405 -30.43 -20.54 19.54
C ASN A 405 -31.49 -19.69 18.81
N GLY A 406 -32.68 -20.26 18.63
CA GLY A 406 -33.77 -19.70 17.83
C GLY A 406 -34.96 -20.65 17.73
N THR A 407 -36.08 -20.18 17.16
CA THR A 407 -37.39 -20.87 17.19
C THR A 407 -37.70 -21.77 15.98
N GLY A 408 -36.76 -21.97 15.06
CA GLY A 408 -36.86 -22.98 14.00
C GLY A 408 -36.38 -24.35 14.49
N ALA A 409 -36.86 -25.43 13.86
CA ALA A 409 -36.50 -26.83 14.14
C ALA A 409 -35.25 -27.27 13.35
#